data_AF-A0A1L8HF90-F1
#
_entry.id   AF-A0A1L8HF90-F1
#
_cell.length_a   1.000
_cell.length_b   1.000
_cell.length_c   1.000
_cell.angle_alpha   90.00
_cell.angle_beta   90.00
_cell.angle_gamma   90.00
#
_symmetry.space_group_name_H-M   'P 1'
#
loop_
_entity.id
_entity.type
_entity.pdbx_description
1 polymer ?
#
loop_
_entity_poly.entity_id
_entity_poly.type
_entity_poly.pdbx_seq_one_letter_code
_entity_poly.pdbx_strand_id
1 'polypeptide(L)'
;MPKKGNRKRLKFKGDDMSSHRVTVADYANSDPAVVKSGRIRKSVANAVQKEVKALCGLEASSVPTEDGDSILSENEQHSCDEFSAIENLRELSSKKKKSKRPRENSAVAENGTSIPIDVWLLLASYIRPEDVMNFSLICKNAWIVSCTAAFWIRLYKRYYKINVYLPVRLLPDFMYKLRCLRACVIRSLYHMYEPFCSRVSKSPPIPELTPNTLSNSKCLLFWYRKAGENRAENMWEFNFKFKKQPTKLKNHCLKELQPPSEYKEVHFNPDNDCYLLQVSTLNFIFIPIVMGMTLSYFTINVSTDMRHHRVRLVFQDSPVWNGKKPRGDQGVQVVLDPVQTVHLLDWWHPRYPFSSSA
;
A
#
# COMPACT_ATOMS: atom_id res chain seq x y z
N MET A 1 16.82 53.57 -16.03
CA MET A 1 17.13 52.34 -15.26
C MET A 1 16.36 51.17 -15.87
N PRO A 2 16.99 50.02 -16.17
CA PRO A 2 16.35 48.92 -16.91
C PRO A 2 15.47 48.00 -16.03
N LYS A 3 14.48 47.36 -16.65
CA LYS A 3 13.46 46.52 -16.00
C LYS A 3 14.07 45.19 -15.51
N LYS A 4 13.80 44.79 -14.26
CA LYS A 4 14.19 43.45 -13.75
C LYS A 4 13.42 42.34 -14.50
N GLY A 5 14.15 41.39 -15.07
CA GLY A 5 13.58 40.34 -15.91
C GLY A 5 12.86 39.24 -15.12
N ASN A 6 11.69 38.82 -15.61
CA ASN A 6 10.95 37.67 -15.07
C ASN A 6 11.68 36.36 -15.41
N ARG A 7 12.39 35.77 -14.42
CA ARG A 7 12.92 34.40 -14.54
C ARG A 7 11.75 33.42 -14.66
N LYS A 8 11.48 32.92 -15.88
CA LYS A 8 10.55 31.82 -16.13
C LYS A 8 11.00 30.60 -15.31
N ARG A 9 10.25 30.26 -14.26
CA ARG A 9 10.50 29.08 -13.43
C ARG A 9 10.22 27.84 -14.29
N LEU A 10 11.26 27.10 -14.68
CA LEU A 10 11.11 25.83 -15.39
C LEU A 10 10.17 24.93 -14.58
N LYS A 11 9.00 24.61 -15.14
CA LYS A 11 8.15 23.56 -14.59
C LYS A 11 8.84 22.24 -14.90
N PHE A 12 9.42 21.62 -13.87
CA PHE A 12 9.97 20.27 -13.99
C PHE A 12 8.80 19.31 -14.28
N LYS A 13 8.63 18.94 -15.55
CA LYS A 13 7.61 17.99 -15.99
C LYS A 13 8.20 16.60 -15.83
N GLY A 14 8.03 16.03 -14.64
CA GLY A 14 8.43 14.65 -14.34
C GLY A 14 7.43 13.67 -14.95
N ASP A 15 7.48 13.51 -16.27
CA ASP A 15 6.99 12.30 -16.94
C ASP A 15 8.15 11.29 -17.04
N ASP A 16 7.79 10.00 -17.16
CA ASP A 16 8.70 8.84 -17.24
C ASP A 16 9.61 8.55 -16.03
N MET A 17 8.98 8.43 -14.86
CA MET A 17 9.32 7.35 -13.92
C MET A 17 8.09 6.45 -13.76
N SER A 18 8.28 5.13 -13.90
CA SER A 18 7.24 4.09 -14.06
C SER A 18 5.99 4.30 -13.18
N SER A 19 4.87 4.70 -13.80
CA SER A 19 3.63 5.07 -13.10
C SER A 19 2.78 3.86 -12.70
N HIS A 20 3.33 3.01 -11.82
CA HIS A 20 2.57 2.00 -11.08
C HIS A 20 2.67 2.34 -9.60
N ARG A 21 1.54 2.51 -8.92
CA ARG A 21 1.51 2.87 -7.49
C ARG A 21 1.21 1.65 -6.64
N VAL A 22 2.09 1.38 -5.69
CA VAL A 22 1.79 0.62 -4.47
C VAL A 22 0.91 1.51 -3.58
N THR A 23 -0.10 0.95 -2.94
CA THR A 23 -1.05 1.67 -2.09
C THR A 23 -0.79 1.42 -0.60
N VAL A 24 -1.26 2.34 0.26
CA VAL A 24 -1.16 2.21 1.73
C VAL A 24 -2.00 1.03 2.26
N ALA A 25 -3.04 0.61 1.51
CA ALA A 25 -3.83 -0.57 1.82
C ALA A 25 -3.03 -1.87 1.64
N ASP A 26 -2.05 -1.89 0.75
CA ASP A 26 -1.14 -3.03 0.52
C ASP A 26 -0.22 -3.32 1.71
N TYR A 27 -0.18 -2.42 2.70
CA TYR A 27 0.55 -2.61 3.95
C TYR A 27 -0.26 -2.15 5.17
N ALA A 28 -1.57 -2.39 5.16
CA ALA A 28 -2.42 -2.31 6.35
C ALA A 28 -2.36 -0.98 7.11
N ASN A 29 -2.36 0.14 6.38
CA ASN A 29 -2.21 1.47 6.99
C ASN A 29 -0.92 1.57 7.85
N SER A 30 0.20 1.04 7.32
CA SER A 30 1.56 1.46 7.67
C SER A 30 1.78 2.92 7.30
N ASP A 31 1.05 3.80 8.00
CA ASP A 31 1.34 5.22 8.07
C ASP A 31 2.77 5.35 8.60
N PRO A 32 3.70 5.96 7.81
CA PRO A 32 5.09 6.13 8.21
C PRO A 32 5.16 7.13 9.35
N ALA A 33 5.01 6.61 10.57
CA ALA A 33 4.79 7.35 11.80
C ALA A 33 5.69 8.58 11.93
N VAL A 34 5.11 9.74 11.58
CA VAL A 34 5.63 11.11 11.81
C VAL A 34 7.12 11.29 11.48
N VAL A 35 7.64 10.62 10.45
CA VAL A 35 8.84 11.14 9.77
C VAL A 35 8.35 12.26 8.87
N LYS A 36 8.41 13.51 9.37
CA LYS A 36 8.06 14.71 8.62
C LYS A 36 8.66 14.58 7.21
N SER A 37 7.80 14.63 6.18
CA SER A 37 8.19 14.55 4.77
C SER A 37 9.05 15.77 4.40
N GLY A 38 10.30 15.68 4.80
CA GLY A 38 11.32 16.70 4.76
C GLY A 38 12.45 16.12 3.97
N ARG A 39 12.57 16.56 2.71
CA ARG A 39 13.71 16.35 1.83
C ARG A 39 15.00 16.32 2.66
N ILE A 40 15.65 15.15 2.72
CA ILE A 40 16.90 14.97 3.45
C ILE A 40 17.84 16.11 3.05
N ARG A 41 18.28 16.91 4.04
CA ARG A 41 19.14 18.07 3.75
C ARG A 41 20.40 17.55 3.05
N LYS A 42 20.83 18.24 1.99
CA LYS A 42 21.95 17.80 1.15
C LYS A 42 23.23 17.53 1.99
N SER A 43 23.42 18.25 3.09
CA SER A 43 24.48 17.99 4.08
C SER A 43 24.42 16.59 4.71
N VAL A 44 23.23 16.09 5.08
CA VAL A 44 23.04 14.77 5.68
C VAL A 44 23.26 13.67 4.64
N ALA A 45 22.74 13.85 3.42
CA ALA A 45 23.00 12.92 2.32
C ALA A 45 24.49 12.86 1.96
N ASN A 46 25.17 14.00 1.93
CA ASN A 46 26.62 14.08 1.69
C ASN A 46 27.43 13.47 2.86
N ALA A 47 26.98 13.61 4.11
CA ALA A 47 27.64 13.00 5.27
C ALA A 47 27.59 11.47 5.20
N VAL A 48 26.39 10.90 4.99
CA VAL A 48 26.22 9.45 4.78
C VAL A 48 27.01 8.96 3.57
N GLN A 49 27.04 9.73 2.47
CA GLN A 49 27.86 9.38 1.30
C GLN A 49 29.37 9.40 1.62
N LYS A 50 29.83 10.30 2.50
CA LYS A 50 31.24 10.35 2.93
C LYS A 50 31.58 9.18 3.87
N GLU A 51 30.72 8.86 4.82
CA GLU A 51 30.87 7.69 5.70
C GLU A 51 30.90 6.38 4.90
N VAL A 52 30.00 6.21 3.92
CA VAL A 52 29.99 5.03 3.03
C VAL A 52 31.26 4.96 2.18
N LYS A 53 31.77 6.09 1.67
CA LYS A 53 33.05 6.11 0.92
C LYS A 53 34.25 5.75 1.79
N ALA A 54 34.30 6.23 3.04
CA ALA A 54 35.34 5.91 4.00
C ALA A 54 35.31 4.42 4.40
N LEU A 55 34.12 3.87 4.68
CA LEU A 55 33.91 2.46 5.03
C LEU A 55 34.22 1.50 3.85
N CYS A 56 34.06 1.95 2.61
CA CYS A 56 34.37 1.18 1.40
C CYS A 56 35.77 1.44 0.81
N GLY A 57 36.64 2.22 1.48
CA GLY A 57 38.03 2.45 1.04
C GLY A 57 38.19 3.25 -0.27
N LEU A 58 37.18 4.02 -0.68
CA LEU A 58 37.10 4.67 -1.99
C LEU A 58 37.69 6.09 -2.06
N GLU A 59 38.58 6.47 -1.14
CA GLU A 59 39.20 7.82 -1.13
C GLU A 59 40.42 7.96 -2.07
N ALA A 60 40.88 6.88 -2.70
CA ALA A 60 42.03 6.88 -3.62
C ALA A 60 41.66 7.13 -5.10
N SER A 61 40.89 8.19 -5.39
CA SER A 61 40.83 8.79 -6.73
C SER A 61 40.23 10.20 -6.68
N SER A 62 41.09 11.20 -6.50
CA SER A 62 40.76 12.61 -6.69
C SER A 62 41.77 13.22 -7.66
N VAL A 63 41.41 13.25 -8.95
CA VAL A 63 42.10 14.12 -9.92
C VAL A 63 41.50 15.53 -9.78
N PRO A 64 42.32 16.58 -9.57
CA PRO A 64 41.82 17.95 -9.53
C PRO A 64 41.27 18.39 -10.89
N THR A 65 40.18 19.17 -10.87
CA THR A 65 39.71 19.90 -12.06
C THR A 65 40.40 21.25 -12.12
N GLU A 66 41.17 21.49 -13.19
CA GLU A 66 41.51 22.84 -13.65
C GLU A 66 40.93 23.07 -15.05
N ASP A 67 40.40 24.26 -15.28
CA ASP A 67 39.84 24.70 -16.56
C ASP A 67 40.95 25.33 -17.43
N GLY A 68 40.97 25.05 -18.74
CA GLY A 68 41.90 25.72 -19.66
C GLY A 68 41.84 25.20 -21.10
N ASP A 69 41.57 26.09 -22.07
CA ASP A 69 41.51 25.80 -23.50
C ASP A 69 42.89 25.52 -24.13
N SER A 70 42.89 24.80 -25.27
CA SER A 70 43.68 25.08 -26.50
C SER A 70 44.60 23.97 -27.06
N ILE A 71 44.30 23.60 -28.32
CA ILE A 71 45.24 23.40 -29.46
C ILE A 71 46.09 22.10 -29.57
N LEU A 72 45.77 21.38 -30.66
CA LEU A 72 46.61 20.63 -31.63
C LEU A 72 48.01 20.11 -31.26
N SER A 73 48.23 18.81 -31.47
CA SER A 73 49.40 18.26 -32.20
C SER A 73 49.10 16.86 -32.74
N GLU A 74 49.73 16.48 -33.85
CA GLU A 74 49.56 15.21 -34.58
C GLU A 74 50.67 14.17 -34.26
N ASN A 75 50.64 13.02 -34.98
CA ASN A 75 51.66 11.96 -35.10
C ASN A 75 51.79 11.00 -33.88
N GLU A 76 52.17 9.71 -33.95
CA GLU A 76 52.42 8.68 -35.01
C GLU A 76 52.61 7.30 -34.30
N GLN A 77 52.55 6.08 -34.85
CA GLN A 77 52.14 5.50 -36.16
C GLN A 77 51.77 3.98 -35.96
N HIS A 78 52.07 3.08 -36.92
CA HIS A 78 51.99 1.59 -36.90
C HIS A 78 50.57 0.94 -36.86
N SER A 79 49.97 0.43 -37.94
CA SER A 79 50.41 -0.44 -39.07
C SER A 79 50.43 -1.95 -38.75
N CYS A 80 49.48 -2.68 -39.37
CA CYS A 80 49.74 -3.89 -40.14
C CYS A 80 48.55 -4.11 -41.12
N ASP A 81 48.84 -4.49 -42.37
CA ASP A 81 47.93 -4.49 -43.52
C ASP A 81 47.56 -5.91 -44.00
N GLU A 82 46.79 -5.98 -45.11
CA GLU A 82 46.57 -7.12 -46.02
C GLU A 82 45.53 -8.21 -45.63
N PHE A 83 44.71 -8.80 -46.53
CA PHE A 83 44.33 -8.56 -47.96
C PHE A 83 42.89 -9.18 -48.11
N SER A 84 41.86 -8.58 -48.71
CA SER A 84 41.57 -8.23 -50.14
C SER A 84 41.06 -9.40 -51.04
N ALA A 85 39.78 -9.28 -51.49
CA ALA A 85 39.12 -9.80 -52.71
C ALA A 85 37.60 -9.42 -52.65
N ILE A 86 36.89 -8.72 -53.56
CA ILE A 86 36.81 -8.68 -55.05
C ILE A 86 36.17 -9.99 -55.60
N GLU A 87 35.06 -10.03 -56.38
CA GLU A 87 34.12 -9.01 -56.90
C GLU A 87 32.74 -9.63 -57.31
N ASN A 88 31.74 -8.76 -57.57
CA ASN A 88 30.62 -8.89 -58.53
C ASN A 88 29.79 -10.20 -58.74
N LEU A 89 28.47 -10.06 -58.61
CA LEU A 89 27.57 -10.10 -59.79
C LEU A 89 26.28 -9.29 -59.57
N ARG A 90 25.72 -8.69 -60.62
CA ARG A 90 24.55 -7.80 -60.56
C ARG A 90 23.23 -8.47 -60.94
N GLU A 91 22.18 -8.02 -60.26
CA GLU A 91 20.78 -7.84 -60.71
C GLU A 91 20.02 -9.00 -61.37
N LEU A 92 18.87 -9.35 -60.78
CA LEU A 92 17.57 -9.06 -61.39
C LEU A 92 16.41 -9.13 -60.37
N SER A 93 15.34 -8.43 -60.69
CA SER A 93 14.22 -8.01 -59.84
C SER A 93 13.36 -9.12 -59.19
N SER A 94 12.83 -8.87 -57.98
CA SER A 94 11.42 -8.44 -57.83
C SER A 94 10.86 -8.39 -56.38
N LYS A 95 9.89 -7.47 -56.19
CA LYS A 95 8.81 -7.46 -55.16
C LYS A 95 9.18 -7.48 -53.67
N LYS A 96 9.29 -6.27 -53.11
CA LYS A 96 9.32 -5.96 -51.66
C LYS A 96 8.23 -6.69 -50.85
N LYS A 97 8.63 -7.50 -49.87
CA LYS A 97 7.78 -7.91 -48.73
C LYS A 97 8.44 -7.37 -47.46
N LYS A 98 7.93 -6.25 -46.90
CA LYS A 98 8.48 -5.61 -45.69
C LYS A 98 8.20 -6.46 -44.44
N SER A 99 9.04 -7.46 -44.20
CA SER A 99 9.18 -8.09 -42.89
C SER A 99 9.81 -7.08 -41.92
N LYS A 100 9.03 -6.58 -40.96
CA LYS A 100 9.58 -5.86 -39.81
C LYS A 100 10.26 -6.90 -38.91
N ARG A 101 11.60 -6.99 -38.98
CA ARG A 101 12.40 -7.67 -37.96
C ARG A 101 12.17 -7.02 -36.59
N PRO A 102 12.39 -7.75 -35.47
CA PRO A 102 12.33 -7.16 -34.15
C PRO A 102 13.27 -5.96 -34.06
N ARG A 103 12.82 -4.90 -33.42
CA ARG A 103 13.70 -3.78 -33.10
C ARG A 103 14.56 -4.23 -31.93
N GLU A 104 15.82 -4.56 -32.19
CA GLU A 104 16.82 -4.65 -31.12
C GLU A 104 16.82 -3.30 -30.42
N ASN A 105 16.34 -3.28 -29.18
CA ASN A 105 16.39 -2.07 -28.38
C ASN A 105 17.86 -1.84 -28.05
N SER A 106 18.38 -0.74 -28.58
CA SER A 106 19.69 -0.18 -28.25
C SER A 106 19.98 -0.33 -26.76
N ALA A 107 21.09 -1.00 -26.44
CA ALA A 107 21.58 -1.11 -25.08
C ALA A 107 21.89 0.29 -24.53
N VAL A 108 20.93 0.87 -23.82
CA VAL A 108 21.22 1.91 -22.84
C VAL A 108 22.05 1.21 -21.78
N ALA A 109 23.30 1.64 -21.62
CA ALA A 109 24.21 1.05 -20.65
C ALA A 109 23.67 1.26 -19.23
N GLU A 110 22.95 0.27 -18.69
CA GLU A 110 22.63 0.17 -17.27
C GLU A 110 23.93 -0.12 -16.50
N ASN A 111 24.79 0.89 -16.36
CA ASN A 111 26.00 0.86 -15.55
C ASN A 111 25.66 0.94 -14.04
N GLY A 112 24.73 0.09 -13.61
CA GLY A 112 24.41 -0.20 -12.23
C GLY A 112 24.27 -1.71 -12.10
N THR A 113 25.23 -2.35 -11.43
CA THR A 113 25.17 -3.78 -11.12
C THR A 113 23.87 -4.08 -10.38
N SER A 114 22.95 -4.80 -11.04
CA SER A 114 21.66 -5.11 -10.44
C SER A 114 21.87 -6.02 -9.25
N ILE A 115 21.55 -5.51 -8.06
CA ILE A 115 21.74 -6.24 -6.80
C ILE A 115 20.93 -7.56 -6.87
N PRO A 116 21.56 -8.75 -6.70
CA PRO A 116 20.89 -10.03 -6.79
C PRO A 116 19.72 -10.15 -5.82
N ILE A 117 18.70 -10.93 -6.22
CA ILE A 117 17.47 -11.09 -5.43
C ILE A 117 17.73 -11.64 -4.02
N ASP A 118 18.78 -12.46 -3.85
CA ASP A 118 19.20 -13.04 -2.57
C ASP A 118 19.70 -11.97 -1.59
N VAL A 119 20.36 -10.92 -2.08
CA VAL A 119 20.78 -9.78 -1.25
C VAL A 119 19.55 -8.98 -0.81
N TRP A 120 18.55 -8.80 -1.69
CA TRP A 120 17.27 -8.20 -1.29
C TRP A 120 16.51 -9.06 -0.27
N LEU A 121 16.54 -10.40 -0.40
CA LEU A 121 15.98 -11.34 0.57
C LEU A 121 16.69 -11.31 1.93
N LEU A 122 18.01 -11.07 1.94
CA LEU A 122 18.81 -10.87 3.15
C LEU A 122 18.46 -9.54 3.82
N LEU A 123 18.48 -8.43 3.07
CA LEU A 123 18.10 -7.10 3.56
C LEU A 123 16.67 -7.08 4.13
N ALA A 124 15.73 -7.75 3.46
CA ALA A 124 14.34 -7.84 3.88
C ALA A 124 14.14 -8.49 5.26
N SER A 125 15.08 -9.33 5.72
CA SER A 125 15.02 -9.94 7.05
C SER A 125 15.18 -8.93 8.19
N TYR A 126 15.81 -7.77 7.93
CA TYR A 126 16.05 -6.70 8.91
C TYR A 126 14.94 -5.66 8.95
N ILE A 127 14.13 -5.55 7.89
CA ILE A 127 13.02 -4.59 7.76
C ILE A 127 11.98 -4.80 8.88
N ARG A 128 11.48 -3.69 9.45
CA ARG A 128 10.43 -3.68 10.46
C ARG A 128 9.03 -3.72 9.81
N PRO A 129 7.98 -4.21 10.50
CA PRO A 129 6.60 -4.24 10.00
C PRO A 129 6.07 -2.90 9.42
N GLU A 130 6.44 -1.76 9.99
CA GLU A 130 6.08 -0.43 9.49
C GLU A 130 6.76 -0.09 8.17
N ASP A 131 8.01 -0.56 8.01
CA ASP A 131 8.89 -0.19 6.91
C ASP A 131 8.72 -1.08 5.68
N VAL A 132 7.86 -2.11 5.72
CA VAL A 132 7.64 -3.04 4.60
C VAL A 132 7.15 -2.29 3.35
N MET A 133 6.26 -1.31 3.51
CA MET A 133 5.82 -0.46 2.40
C MET A 133 7.00 0.32 1.81
N ASN A 134 7.77 0.99 2.67
CA ASN A 134 8.94 1.79 2.28
C ASN A 134 9.98 0.92 1.55
N PHE A 135 10.24 -0.29 2.04
CA PHE A 135 11.11 -1.28 1.40
C PHE A 135 10.60 -1.69 0.02
N SER A 136 9.31 -2.04 -0.11
CA SER A 136 8.71 -2.42 -1.40
C SER A 136 8.79 -1.29 -2.45
N LEU A 137 8.80 -0.03 -2.00
CA LEU A 137 8.88 1.15 -2.85
C LEU A 137 10.32 1.49 -3.34
N ILE A 138 11.36 0.82 -2.84
CA ILE A 138 12.76 1.10 -3.24
C ILE A 138 12.99 0.76 -4.71
N CYS A 139 12.64 -0.45 -5.13
CA CYS A 139 12.86 -0.94 -6.49
C CYS A 139 12.01 -2.18 -6.79
N LYS A 140 12.00 -2.61 -8.07
CA LYS A 140 11.28 -3.83 -8.51
C LYS A 140 11.72 -5.09 -7.75
N ASN A 141 13.01 -5.26 -7.45
CA ASN A 141 13.49 -6.45 -6.73
C ASN A 141 13.01 -6.45 -5.27
N ALA A 142 13.04 -5.31 -4.58
CA ALA A 142 12.51 -5.18 -3.22
C ALA A 142 10.99 -5.43 -3.17
N TRP A 143 10.25 -4.91 -4.16
CA TRP A 143 8.83 -5.21 -4.33
C TRP A 143 8.58 -6.72 -4.57
N ILE A 144 9.31 -7.37 -5.48
CA ILE A 144 9.22 -8.83 -5.70
C ILE A 144 9.49 -9.60 -4.41
N VAL A 145 10.52 -9.23 -3.64
CA VAL A 145 10.80 -9.86 -2.33
C VAL A 145 9.62 -9.73 -1.38
N SER A 146 9.03 -8.53 -1.25
CA SER A 146 7.83 -8.31 -0.42
C SER A 146 6.60 -9.09 -0.91
N CYS A 147 6.59 -9.54 -2.17
CA CYS A 147 5.54 -10.42 -2.67
C CYS A 147 5.71 -11.90 -2.28
N THR A 148 6.91 -12.34 -1.89
CA THR A 148 7.21 -13.78 -1.67
C THR A 148 6.63 -14.34 -0.37
N ALA A 149 6.28 -15.63 -0.37
CA ALA A 149 5.93 -16.35 0.86
C ALA A 149 7.09 -16.39 1.88
N ALA A 150 8.33 -16.53 1.39
CA ALA A 150 9.52 -16.57 2.23
C ALA A 150 9.69 -15.29 3.07
N PHE A 151 9.39 -14.12 2.49
CA PHE A 151 9.38 -12.85 3.21
C PHE A 151 8.38 -12.85 4.36
N TRP A 152 7.10 -13.15 4.09
CA TRP A 152 6.04 -13.12 5.11
C TRP A 152 6.25 -14.17 6.21
N ILE A 153 6.71 -15.38 5.87
CA ILE A 153 7.04 -16.43 6.86
C ILE A 153 8.21 -16.01 7.75
N ARG A 154 9.27 -15.42 7.19
CA ARG A 154 10.41 -14.89 7.98
C ARG A 154 9.97 -13.75 8.89
N LEU A 155 9.15 -12.82 8.39
CA LEU A 155 8.61 -11.71 9.18
C LEU A 155 7.75 -12.20 10.35
N TYR A 156 6.87 -13.18 10.12
CA TYR A 156 6.10 -13.84 11.19
C TYR A 156 7.02 -14.45 12.24
N LYS A 157 7.94 -15.32 11.82
CA LYS A 157 8.85 -16.06 12.73
C LYS A 157 9.74 -15.12 13.55
N ARG A 158 10.11 -13.95 13.02
CA ARG A 158 10.91 -12.93 13.74
C ARG A 158 10.18 -12.29 14.93
N TYR A 159 8.86 -12.18 14.85
CA TYR A 159 8.04 -11.48 15.87
C TYR A 159 7.08 -12.39 16.65
N TYR A 160 6.93 -13.65 16.26
CA TYR A 160 6.13 -14.64 16.97
C TYR A 160 6.68 -14.89 18.39
N LYS A 161 5.77 -14.92 19.36
CA LYS A 161 6.06 -15.23 20.77
C LYS A 161 5.04 -16.24 21.28
N ILE A 162 5.52 -17.32 21.88
CA ILE A 162 4.67 -18.43 22.36
C ILE A 162 3.69 -18.04 23.47
N ASN A 163 3.97 -16.94 24.18
CA ASN A 163 3.14 -16.42 25.28
C ASN A 163 2.04 -15.43 24.84
N VAL A 164 1.87 -15.17 23.55
CA VAL A 164 0.80 -14.30 23.03
C VAL A 164 -0.40 -15.13 22.62
N TYR A 165 -1.58 -14.82 23.17
CA TYR A 165 -2.83 -15.44 22.73
C TYR A 165 -3.16 -15.01 21.30
N LEU A 166 -3.03 -15.96 20.37
CA LEU A 166 -3.41 -15.79 18.96
C LEU A 166 -4.67 -16.60 18.64
N PRO A 167 -5.61 -16.05 17.85
CA PRO A 167 -6.66 -16.85 17.22
C PRO A 167 -6.08 -18.03 16.44
N VAL A 168 -6.77 -19.18 16.43
CA VAL A 168 -6.29 -20.44 15.83
C VAL A 168 -5.70 -20.27 14.42
N ARG A 169 -6.37 -19.48 13.56
CA ARG A 169 -5.92 -19.20 12.18
C ARG A 169 -4.61 -18.40 12.07
N LEU A 170 -4.10 -17.83 13.16
CA LEU A 170 -2.85 -17.09 13.26
C LEU A 170 -1.72 -17.87 13.95
N LEU A 171 -1.96 -19.12 14.36
CA LEU A 171 -0.94 -19.99 14.95
C LEU A 171 0.10 -20.43 13.90
N PRO A 172 1.33 -20.81 14.31
CA PRO A 172 2.42 -21.15 13.40
C PRO A 172 2.06 -22.23 12.38
N ASP A 173 1.25 -23.22 12.77
CA ASP A 173 0.83 -24.35 11.92
C ASP A 173 0.05 -23.89 10.67
N PHE A 174 -0.64 -22.75 10.76
CA PHE A 174 -1.39 -22.18 9.64
C PHE A 174 -0.53 -21.28 8.73
N MET A 175 0.65 -20.84 9.18
CA MET A 175 1.55 -19.95 8.41
C MET A 175 2.33 -20.67 7.31
N TYR A 176 2.23 -22.00 7.21
CA TYR A 176 2.74 -22.78 6.08
C TYR A 176 1.77 -22.82 4.88
N LYS A 177 0.53 -22.37 5.07
CA LYS A 177 -0.46 -22.27 3.97
C LYS A 177 -0.20 -20.99 3.19
N LEU A 178 0.00 -21.10 1.88
CA LEU A 178 0.22 -19.94 1.01
C LEU A 178 -1.01 -19.03 0.94
N ARG A 179 -2.21 -19.60 0.88
CA ARG A 179 -3.46 -18.85 0.76
C ARG A 179 -3.68 -17.96 1.99
N CYS A 180 -3.94 -16.67 1.75
CA CYS A 180 -4.08 -15.64 2.78
C CYS A 180 -2.83 -15.33 3.61
N LEU A 181 -1.65 -15.87 3.27
CA LEU A 181 -0.45 -15.76 4.10
C LEU A 181 -0.11 -14.31 4.49
N ARG A 182 -0.06 -13.36 3.53
CA ARG A 182 0.20 -11.95 3.84
C ARG A 182 -0.83 -11.37 4.81
N ALA A 183 -2.12 -11.62 4.58
CA ALA A 183 -3.20 -11.12 5.42
C ALA A 183 -3.14 -11.71 6.84
N CYS A 184 -2.82 -12.99 6.98
CA CYS A 184 -2.63 -13.67 8.26
C CYS A 184 -1.41 -13.12 9.02
N VAL A 185 -0.27 -12.92 8.35
CA VAL A 185 0.93 -12.35 9.00
C VAL A 185 0.68 -10.91 9.44
N ILE A 186 0.08 -10.07 8.59
CA ILE A 186 -0.34 -8.71 8.96
C ILE A 186 -1.23 -8.73 10.20
N ARG A 187 -2.28 -9.55 10.23
CA ARG A 187 -3.18 -9.68 11.39
C ARG A 187 -2.43 -10.12 12.65
N SER A 188 -1.51 -11.08 12.55
CA SER A 188 -0.72 -11.55 13.70
C SER A 188 0.17 -10.47 14.31
N LEU A 189 0.73 -9.57 13.50
CA LEU A 189 1.56 -8.47 13.98
C LEU A 189 0.78 -7.52 14.89
N TYR A 190 -0.52 -7.29 14.65
CA TYR A 190 -1.38 -6.52 15.55
C TYR A 190 -1.69 -7.20 16.90
N HIS A 191 -1.29 -8.46 17.10
CA HIS A 191 -1.33 -9.13 18.41
C HIS A 191 0.04 -9.20 19.10
N MET A 192 1.15 -9.29 18.35
CA MET A 192 2.47 -9.63 18.90
C MET A 192 3.56 -8.54 18.76
N TYR A 193 3.32 -7.51 17.93
CA TYR A 193 4.26 -6.42 17.67
C TYR A 193 3.80 -5.11 18.33
N GLU A 194 4.54 -4.66 19.35
CA GLU A 194 4.14 -3.55 20.23
C GLU A 194 3.71 -2.28 19.48
N PRO A 195 4.43 -1.77 18.45
CA PRO A 195 4.04 -0.54 17.78
C PRO A 195 2.69 -0.62 17.05
N PHE A 196 2.20 -1.83 16.76
CA PHE A 196 0.87 -2.07 16.18
C PHE A 196 -0.18 -2.23 17.28
N CYS A 197 0.12 -3.01 18.34
CA CYS A 197 -0.75 -3.13 19.51
C CYS A 197 -1.04 -1.76 20.16
N SER A 198 -0.02 -0.92 20.31
CA SER A 198 -0.09 0.43 20.88
C SER A 198 -0.78 1.47 20.00
N ARG A 199 -0.97 1.22 18.70
CA ARG A 199 -1.85 2.04 17.84
C ARG A 199 -3.30 1.71 18.09
N VAL A 200 -3.63 0.42 18.23
CA VAL A 200 -4.99 -0.08 18.46
C VAL A 200 -5.52 0.33 19.84
N SER A 201 -4.71 0.17 20.89
CA SER A 201 -5.12 0.46 22.28
C SER A 201 -5.42 1.93 22.56
N LYS A 202 -4.90 2.86 21.74
CA LYS A 202 -5.11 4.32 21.86
C LYS A 202 -6.35 4.83 21.12
N SER A 203 -7.12 3.95 20.49
CA SER A 203 -8.35 4.35 19.79
C SER A 203 -9.43 4.80 20.79
N PRO A 204 -10.03 5.99 20.64
CA PRO A 204 -11.05 6.46 21.57
C PRO A 204 -12.34 5.61 21.45
N PRO A 205 -13.14 5.49 22.53
CA PRO A 205 -14.39 4.72 22.51
C PRO A 205 -15.42 5.23 21.50
N ILE A 206 -15.38 6.53 21.18
CA ILE A 206 -16.21 7.18 20.16
C ILE A 206 -15.29 8.13 19.36
N PRO A 207 -15.31 8.15 18.01
CA PRO A 207 -14.55 9.08 17.20
C PRO A 207 -15.04 10.52 17.38
N GLU A 208 -14.12 11.49 17.48
CA GLU A 208 -14.43 12.93 17.58
C GLU A 208 -15.24 13.46 16.39
N LEU A 209 -15.04 12.86 15.22
CA LEU A 209 -15.74 13.19 13.98
C LEU A 209 -16.26 11.92 13.33
N THR A 210 -17.44 12.02 12.70
CA THR A 210 -18.02 10.93 11.91
C THR A 210 -17.05 10.50 10.79
N PRO A 211 -16.61 9.23 10.74
CA PRO A 211 -15.77 8.73 9.65
C PRO A 211 -16.50 8.72 8.30
N ASN A 212 -15.93 9.38 7.28
CA ASN A 212 -16.45 9.34 5.91
C ASN A 212 -16.08 8.05 5.14
N THR A 213 -15.21 7.21 5.71
CA THR A 213 -14.62 6.00 5.10
C THR A 213 -15.63 5.00 4.56
N LEU A 214 -16.82 4.92 5.16
CA LEU A 214 -17.87 3.96 4.80
C LEU A 214 -18.82 4.45 3.67
N SER A 215 -18.66 5.69 3.19
CA SER A 215 -19.52 6.25 2.14
C SER A 215 -19.57 5.36 0.90
N ASN A 216 -20.77 5.09 0.39
CA ASN A 216 -21.05 4.18 -0.74
C ASN A 216 -20.52 2.74 -0.57
N SER A 217 -20.29 2.28 0.67
CA SER A 217 -19.92 0.89 0.94
C SER A 217 -21.15 -0.02 1.03
N LYS A 218 -21.05 -1.24 0.49
CA LYS A 218 -22.12 -2.24 0.56
C LYS A 218 -22.08 -2.96 1.91
N CYS A 219 -23.20 -3.04 2.60
CA CYS A 219 -23.37 -3.89 3.76
C CYS A 219 -23.39 -5.36 3.29
N LEU A 220 -22.40 -6.15 3.70
CA LEU A 220 -22.32 -7.58 3.37
C LEU A 220 -23.05 -8.44 4.40
N LEU A 221 -22.93 -8.08 5.67
CA LEU A 221 -23.47 -8.82 6.80
C LEU A 221 -23.71 -7.84 7.95
N PHE A 222 -24.81 -7.99 8.67
CA PHE A 222 -24.95 -7.42 10.00
C PHE A 222 -25.34 -8.51 10.99
N TRP A 223 -24.94 -8.34 12.24
CA TRP A 223 -25.33 -9.20 13.36
C TRP A 223 -25.30 -8.39 14.65
N TYR A 224 -25.91 -8.94 15.70
CA TYR A 224 -25.81 -8.38 17.04
C TYR A 224 -25.53 -9.48 18.05
N ARG A 225 -24.93 -9.11 19.19
CA ARG A 225 -24.78 -9.99 20.35
C ARG A 225 -24.97 -9.19 21.64
N LYS A 226 -25.39 -9.87 22.70
CA LYS A 226 -25.27 -9.30 24.05
C LYS A 226 -23.80 -9.33 24.45
N ALA A 227 -23.26 -8.19 24.85
CA ALA A 227 -21.92 -8.07 25.40
C ALA A 227 -22.00 -8.25 26.93
N GLY A 228 -21.17 -9.15 27.47
CA GLY A 228 -21.12 -9.48 28.90
C GLY A 228 -21.91 -10.75 29.26
N GLU A 229 -21.18 -11.76 29.75
CA GLU A 229 -21.77 -12.90 30.48
C GLU A 229 -22.04 -12.55 31.95
N ASN A 230 -21.28 -11.59 32.50
CA ASN A 230 -21.47 -11.08 33.86
C ASN A 230 -22.66 -10.11 33.93
N ARG A 231 -23.52 -10.31 34.93
CA ARG A 231 -24.83 -9.64 35.10
C ARG A 231 -24.81 -8.11 35.26
N ALA A 232 -23.63 -7.49 35.40
CA ALA A 232 -23.48 -6.07 35.70
C ALA A 232 -23.67 -5.14 34.50
N GLU A 233 -23.35 -5.59 33.29
CA GLU A 233 -23.45 -4.78 32.07
C GLU A 233 -24.38 -5.44 31.05
N ASN A 234 -25.64 -5.02 31.02
CA ASN A 234 -26.56 -5.37 29.94
C ASN A 234 -26.24 -4.51 28.71
N MET A 235 -25.16 -4.81 27.98
CA MET A 235 -24.79 -4.07 26.77
C MET A 235 -25.10 -4.89 25.51
N TRP A 236 -25.44 -4.22 24.41
CA TRP A 236 -25.71 -4.84 23.11
C TRP A 236 -24.74 -4.31 22.06
N GLU A 237 -24.10 -5.22 21.35
CA GLU A 237 -23.09 -4.92 20.33
C GLU A 237 -23.65 -5.20 18.93
N PHE A 238 -23.88 -4.13 18.17
CA PHE A 238 -24.31 -4.16 16.78
C PHE A 238 -23.11 -4.09 15.85
N ASN A 239 -23.04 -5.02 14.90
CA ASN A 239 -21.92 -5.20 14.00
C ASN A 239 -22.40 -5.12 12.54
N PHE A 240 -21.74 -4.30 11.73
CA PHE A 240 -22.01 -4.14 10.30
C PHE A 240 -20.70 -4.30 9.52
N LYS A 241 -20.58 -5.41 8.78
CA LYS A 241 -19.47 -5.64 7.85
C LYS A 241 -19.77 -4.98 6.52
N PHE A 242 -19.02 -3.93 6.22
CA PHE A 242 -19.07 -3.19 4.97
C PHE A 242 -17.95 -3.63 4.03
N LYS A 243 -18.19 -3.53 2.72
CA LYS A 243 -17.16 -3.60 1.68
C LYS A 243 -17.26 -2.36 0.79
N LYS A 244 -16.15 -1.64 0.61
CA LYS A 244 -16.11 -0.54 -0.36
C LYS A 244 -16.38 -1.08 -1.75
N GLN A 245 -17.22 -0.39 -2.49
CA GLN A 245 -17.39 -0.68 -3.92
C GLN A 245 -16.21 -0.07 -4.67
N PRO A 246 -15.66 -0.74 -5.70
CA PRO A 246 -14.61 -0.16 -6.52
C PRO A 246 -15.14 1.11 -7.16
N THR A 247 -14.49 2.24 -6.88
CA THR A 247 -14.78 3.48 -7.58
C THR A 247 -14.42 3.26 -9.04
N LYS A 248 -15.41 3.33 -9.94
CA LYS A 248 -15.17 3.29 -11.39
C LYS A 248 -14.48 4.60 -11.80
N LEU A 249 -13.17 4.70 -11.54
CA LEU A 249 -12.33 5.78 -12.05
C LEU A 249 -12.47 5.80 -13.57
N LYS A 250 -12.76 6.98 -14.14
CA LYS A 250 -12.86 7.15 -15.59
C LYS A 250 -11.52 6.84 -16.25
N ASN A 251 -11.42 5.66 -16.86
CA ASN A 251 -10.54 5.25 -17.96
C ASN A 251 -9.22 6.02 -18.17
N HIS A 252 -8.40 6.16 -17.12
CA HIS A 252 -6.99 6.50 -17.25
C HIS A 252 -6.14 5.46 -16.54
N CYS A 253 -5.83 4.40 -17.29
CA CYS A 253 -4.69 3.46 -17.25
C CYS A 253 -3.70 3.49 -16.05
N LEU A 254 -4.17 3.58 -14.81
CA LEU A 254 -3.38 3.26 -13.63
C LEU A 254 -3.30 1.74 -13.53
N LYS A 255 -2.27 1.16 -14.15
CA LYS A 255 -1.91 -0.24 -13.93
C LYS A 255 -1.37 -0.35 -12.50
N GLU A 256 -2.21 -0.86 -11.61
CA GLU A 256 -1.78 -1.29 -10.28
C GLU A 256 -0.74 -2.42 -10.44
N LEU A 257 0.30 -2.41 -9.61
CA LEU A 257 1.34 -3.44 -9.62
C LEU A 257 0.77 -4.75 -9.06
N GLN A 258 0.23 -5.59 -9.95
CA GLN A 258 -0.25 -6.91 -9.58
C GLN A 258 0.95 -7.80 -9.19
N PRO A 259 0.89 -8.53 -8.06
CA PRO A 259 1.97 -9.42 -7.65
C PRO A 259 2.22 -10.50 -8.72
N PRO A 260 3.44 -11.07 -8.80
CA PRO A 260 3.71 -12.18 -9.71
C PRO A 260 2.72 -13.32 -9.50
N SER A 261 2.27 -13.95 -10.59
CA SER A 261 1.18 -14.93 -10.58
C SER A 261 1.41 -16.11 -9.62
N GLU A 262 2.67 -16.51 -9.46
CA GLU A 262 3.13 -17.54 -8.50
C GLU A 262 2.77 -17.22 -7.05
N TYR A 263 2.70 -15.92 -6.69
CA TYR A 263 2.39 -15.46 -5.34
C TYR A 263 0.92 -15.04 -5.16
N LYS A 264 0.05 -15.29 -6.15
CA LYS A 264 -1.37 -14.88 -6.08
C LYS A 264 -2.07 -15.34 -4.79
N GLU A 265 -1.82 -16.57 -4.34
CA GLU A 265 -2.38 -17.11 -3.10
C GLU A 265 -1.86 -16.39 -1.85
N VAL A 266 -0.58 -15.99 -1.83
CA VAL A 266 0.04 -15.22 -0.74
C VAL A 266 -0.68 -13.90 -0.50
N HIS A 267 -1.13 -13.25 -1.58
CA HIS A 267 -1.82 -11.95 -1.56
C HIS A 267 -3.34 -12.05 -1.54
N PHE A 268 -3.93 -13.25 -1.69
CA PHE A 268 -5.37 -13.43 -1.63
C PHE A 268 -5.91 -12.99 -0.26
N ASN A 269 -6.80 -12.00 -0.23
CA ASN A 269 -7.43 -11.53 1.00
C ASN A 269 -8.96 -11.42 0.77
N PRO A 270 -9.80 -12.29 1.36
CA PRO A 270 -11.25 -12.23 1.19
C PRO A 270 -11.85 -10.95 1.82
N ASP A 271 -11.16 -10.40 2.83
CA ASP A 271 -11.55 -9.20 3.56
C ASP A 271 -10.91 -7.91 3.01
N ASN A 272 -10.29 -7.96 1.82
CA ASN A 272 -9.79 -6.74 1.17
C ASN A 272 -10.93 -5.72 0.96
N ASP A 273 -10.63 -4.46 1.20
CA ASP A 273 -11.58 -3.33 1.16
C ASP A 273 -12.79 -3.46 2.10
N CYS A 274 -12.70 -4.37 3.08
CA CYS A 274 -13.75 -4.56 4.08
C CYS A 274 -13.44 -3.82 5.38
N TYR A 275 -14.52 -3.35 6.01
CA TYR A 275 -14.52 -2.61 7.27
C TYR A 275 -15.61 -3.18 8.17
N LEU A 276 -15.40 -3.18 9.48
CA LEU A 276 -16.42 -3.54 10.47
C LEU A 276 -16.76 -2.32 11.30
N LEU A 277 -17.98 -1.82 11.16
CA LEU A 277 -18.56 -0.85 12.09
C LEU A 277 -19.16 -1.63 13.27
N GLN A 278 -18.60 -1.42 14.45
CA GLN A 278 -19.10 -1.95 15.71
C GLN A 278 -19.68 -0.79 16.54
N VAL A 279 -20.94 -0.90 16.96
CA VAL A 279 -21.64 0.08 17.80
C VAL A 279 -22.20 -0.63 19.02
N SER A 280 -21.94 -0.10 20.22
CA SER A 280 -22.43 -0.68 21.48
C SER A 280 -23.48 0.23 22.12
N THR A 281 -24.58 -0.32 22.59
CA THR A 281 -25.74 0.38 23.17
C THR A 281 -26.19 -0.26 24.48
N LEU A 282 -26.85 0.50 25.35
CA LEU A 282 -27.36 -0.02 26.63
C LEU A 282 -28.61 -0.91 26.48
N ASN A 283 -29.39 -0.68 25.43
CA ASN A 283 -30.64 -1.42 25.18
C ASN A 283 -30.54 -2.19 23.87
N PHE A 284 -31.33 -3.27 23.76
CA PHE A 284 -31.56 -3.90 22.47
C PHE A 284 -32.43 -2.97 21.61
N ILE A 285 -31.98 -2.71 20.39
CA ILE A 285 -32.67 -1.89 19.41
C ILE A 285 -32.98 -2.79 18.22
N PHE A 286 -34.27 -2.91 17.88
CA PHE A 286 -34.68 -3.64 16.69
C PHE A 286 -34.31 -2.83 15.44
N ILE A 287 -33.62 -3.47 14.49
CA ILE A 287 -33.15 -2.82 13.26
C ILE A 287 -33.69 -3.55 12.02
N PRO A 288 -34.06 -2.83 10.95
CA PRO A 288 -34.45 -3.45 9.68
C PRO A 288 -33.31 -4.23 9.02
N ILE A 289 -33.66 -5.17 8.14
CA ILE A 289 -32.69 -5.95 7.37
C ILE A 289 -32.03 -5.03 6.34
N VAL A 290 -30.72 -4.79 6.49
CA VAL A 290 -29.93 -3.91 5.60
C VAL A 290 -28.80 -4.65 4.85
N MET A 291 -28.77 -5.98 4.92
CA MET A 291 -27.81 -6.78 4.16
C MET A 291 -28.03 -6.61 2.65
N GLY A 292 -26.96 -6.45 1.90
CA GLY A 292 -27.01 -6.21 0.46
C GLY A 292 -27.18 -4.75 0.06
N MET A 293 -27.67 -3.88 0.95
CA MET A 293 -27.86 -2.45 0.67
C MET A 293 -26.54 -1.67 0.69
N THR A 294 -26.53 -0.49 0.06
CA THR A 294 -25.40 0.44 0.06
C THR A 294 -25.61 1.55 1.10
N LEU A 295 -24.61 1.83 1.93
CA LEU A 295 -24.64 2.92 2.90
C LEU A 295 -24.47 4.26 2.18
N SER A 296 -25.52 5.08 2.16
CA SER A 296 -25.49 6.42 1.54
C SER A 296 -25.17 7.52 2.56
N TYR A 297 -25.45 7.30 3.84
CA TYR A 297 -25.23 8.27 4.91
C TYR A 297 -24.87 7.56 6.23
N PHE A 298 -23.94 8.15 6.97
CA PHE A 298 -23.53 7.77 8.31
C PHE A 298 -23.28 9.05 9.10
N THR A 299 -23.80 9.14 10.31
CA THR A 299 -23.46 10.17 11.30
C THR A 299 -23.40 9.63 12.72
N ILE A 300 -22.52 10.24 13.50
CA ILE A 300 -22.44 10.17 14.95
C ILE A 300 -22.77 11.58 15.46
N ASN A 301 -23.90 11.71 16.15
CA ASN A 301 -24.38 12.96 16.73
C ASN A 301 -24.57 12.78 18.24
N VAL A 302 -24.91 13.85 18.96
CA VAL A 302 -25.44 13.76 20.32
C VAL A 302 -26.90 13.26 20.28
N SER A 303 -27.31 12.48 21.28
CA SER A 303 -28.69 12.06 21.50
C SER A 303 -29.60 13.23 21.90
N THR A 304 -30.92 13.04 21.82
CA THR A 304 -31.91 14.06 22.21
C THR A 304 -31.88 14.40 23.70
N ASP A 305 -31.36 13.50 24.53
CA ASP A 305 -31.18 13.74 25.98
C ASP A 305 -29.93 14.57 26.31
N MET A 306 -29.09 14.86 25.32
CA MET A 306 -27.79 15.54 25.44
C MET A 306 -26.75 14.85 26.35
N ARG A 307 -26.99 13.59 26.74
CA ARG A 307 -26.11 12.79 27.62
C ARG A 307 -25.36 11.70 26.87
N HIS A 308 -25.97 11.13 25.83
CA HIS A 308 -25.42 10.02 25.07
C HIS A 308 -25.09 10.41 23.63
N HIS A 309 -24.38 9.53 22.91
CA HIS A 309 -24.25 9.65 21.46
C HIS A 309 -25.35 8.87 20.76
N ARG A 310 -25.62 9.24 19.51
CA ARG A 310 -26.58 8.62 18.60
C ARG A 310 -25.90 8.34 17.27
N VAL A 311 -26.00 7.11 16.79
CA VAL A 311 -25.55 6.73 15.44
C VAL A 311 -26.76 6.66 14.51
N ARG A 312 -26.68 7.33 13.35
CA ARG A 312 -27.66 7.23 12.26
C ARG A 312 -26.97 6.69 11.02
N LEU A 313 -27.53 5.64 10.44
CA LEU A 313 -27.13 5.04 9.17
C LEU A 313 -28.33 5.10 8.21
N VAL A 314 -28.09 5.40 6.93
CA VAL A 314 -29.11 5.35 5.88
C VAL A 314 -28.62 4.47 4.74
N PHE A 315 -29.47 3.52 4.35
CA PHE A 315 -29.18 2.49 3.37
C PHE A 315 -30.10 2.64 2.16
N GLN A 316 -29.56 2.35 0.97
CA GLN A 316 -30.25 2.43 -0.32
C GLN A 316 -29.92 1.21 -1.17
N ASP A 317 -30.82 0.81 -2.07
CA ASP A 317 -30.67 -0.41 -2.89
C ASP A 317 -29.55 -0.29 -3.93
N SER A 318 -29.14 0.95 -4.26
CA SER A 318 -28.06 1.24 -5.19
C SER A 318 -27.14 2.36 -4.67
N PRO A 319 -25.90 2.47 -5.18
CA PRO A 319 -24.99 3.54 -4.78
C PRO A 319 -25.50 4.92 -5.20
N VAL A 320 -25.13 5.98 -4.48
CA VAL A 320 -25.44 7.34 -4.92
C VAL A 320 -24.49 7.74 -6.06
N TRP A 321 -24.94 7.50 -7.29
CA TRP A 321 -24.23 7.95 -8.49
C TRP A 321 -24.41 9.46 -8.69
N ASN A 322 -23.29 10.13 -8.96
CA ASN A 322 -23.14 11.60 -9.11
C ASN A 322 -23.18 12.36 -7.78
N GLY A 323 -22.39 13.44 -7.69
CA GLY A 323 -22.17 14.25 -6.47
C GLY A 323 -23.38 15.07 -5.96
N LYS A 324 -24.60 14.62 -6.25
CA LYS A 324 -25.80 15.08 -5.53
C LYS A 324 -25.67 14.60 -4.09
N LYS A 325 -25.82 15.50 -3.11
CA LYS A 325 -25.90 15.09 -1.70
C LYS A 325 -27.05 14.07 -1.55
N PRO A 326 -26.87 12.96 -0.82
CA PRO A 326 -27.99 12.09 -0.49
C PRO A 326 -29.06 12.93 0.22
N ARG A 327 -30.32 12.85 -0.22
CA ARG A 327 -31.42 13.42 0.55
C ARG A 327 -31.51 12.60 1.83
N GLY A 328 -31.19 13.20 2.97
CA GLY A 328 -30.88 12.49 4.22
C GLY A 328 -31.97 11.57 4.76
N ASP A 329 -33.20 11.69 4.26
CA ASP A 329 -34.35 10.89 4.67
C ASP A 329 -34.79 9.83 3.64
N GLN A 330 -34.20 9.79 2.45
CA GLN A 330 -34.51 8.79 1.42
C GLN A 330 -33.65 7.52 1.61
N GLY A 331 -34.25 6.48 2.17
CA GLY A 331 -33.64 5.16 2.35
C GLY A 331 -34.11 4.46 3.63
N VAL A 332 -33.70 3.21 3.80
CA VAL A 332 -33.91 2.47 5.05
C VAL A 332 -33.01 3.06 6.13
N GLN A 333 -33.61 3.56 7.21
CA GLN A 333 -32.86 4.20 8.30
C GLN A 333 -32.63 3.21 9.44
N VAL A 334 -31.41 3.21 9.97
CA VAL A 334 -31.04 2.54 11.22
C VAL A 334 -30.56 3.61 12.19
N VAL A 335 -31.20 3.67 13.36
CA VAL A 335 -30.84 4.58 14.44
C VAL A 335 -30.47 3.75 15.65
N LEU A 336 -29.30 4.02 16.23
CA LEU A 336 -28.84 3.44 17.47
C LEU A 336 -28.68 4.57 18.49
N ASP A 337 -29.37 4.47 19.62
CA ASP A 337 -29.51 5.51 20.64
C ASP A 337 -30.06 4.85 21.94
N PRO A 338 -29.43 4.98 23.12
CA PRO A 338 -28.14 5.62 23.39
C PRO A 338 -26.93 4.73 23.03
N VAL A 339 -25.89 5.35 22.48
CA VAL A 339 -24.62 4.71 22.10
C VAL A 339 -23.54 4.96 23.14
N GLN A 340 -22.89 3.87 23.57
CA GLN A 340 -21.79 3.85 24.51
C GLN A 340 -20.41 3.88 23.81
N THR A 341 -20.26 3.13 22.71
CA THR A 341 -19.01 3.08 21.93
C THR A 341 -19.29 2.94 20.43
N VAL A 342 -18.44 3.52 19.60
CA VAL A 342 -18.41 3.36 18.14
C VAL A 342 -16.98 3.05 17.71
N HIS A 343 -16.76 1.90 17.10
CA HIS A 343 -15.46 1.55 16.51
C HIS A 343 -15.61 1.25 15.03
N LEU A 344 -14.75 1.84 14.21
CA LEU A 344 -14.58 1.48 12.81
C LEU A 344 -13.28 0.69 12.66
N LEU A 345 -13.40 -0.61 12.41
CA LEU A 345 -12.28 -1.54 12.38
C LEU A 345 -11.90 -1.88 10.94
N ASP A 346 -10.62 -1.71 10.59
CA ASP A 346 -10.04 -2.26 9.36
C ASP A 346 -9.97 -3.80 9.41
N TRP A 347 -9.92 -4.45 8.25
CA TRP A 347 -9.82 -5.92 8.12
C TRP A 347 -8.64 -6.57 8.86
N TRP A 348 -7.57 -5.82 9.10
CA TRP A 348 -6.37 -6.30 9.80
C TRP A 348 -6.48 -6.22 11.33
N HIS A 349 -7.52 -5.58 11.85
CA HIS A 349 -7.65 -5.28 13.28
C HIS A 349 -7.86 -6.56 14.13
N PRO A 350 -7.28 -6.69 15.34
CA PRO A 350 -7.41 -7.88 16.20
C PRO A 350 -8.84 -8.30 16.51
N ARG A 351 -9.74 -7.32 16.73
CA ARG A 351 -11.17 -7.55 16.99
C ARG A 351 -12.00 -7.84 15.71
N TYR A 352 -11.42 -7.71 14.51
CA TYR A 352 -12.13 -8.02 13.27
C TYR A 352 -12.23 -9.55 13.08
N PRO A 353 -13.42 -10.12 12.80
CA PRO A 353 -13.63 -11.56 12.69
C PRO A 353 -13.03 -12.14 11.40
N PHE A 354 -12.58 -13.39 11.45
CA PHE A 354 -12.07 -14.08 10.24
C PHE A 354 -13.22 -14.47 9.31
N SER A 355 -13.04 -14.25 8.00
CA SER A 355 -13.94 -14.83 7.00
C SER A 355 -13.90 -16.37 7.05
N SER A 356 -15.05 -17.01 6.87
CA SER A 356 -15.17 -18.46 6.70
C SER A 356 -14.59 -18.96 5.37
N SER A 357 -14.45 -18.07 4.37
CA SER A 357 -13.92 -18.36 3.03
C SER A 357 -12.39 -18.28 2.88
N ALA A 358 -11.67 -18.11 4.00
CA ALA A 358 -10.21 -18.04 4.08
C ALA A 358 -9.58 -19.43 4.27
#